data_AF-A0A973JFV3-F1
#
_entry.id   AF-A0A973JFV3-F1
#
_cell.length_a   1.000
_cell.length_b   1.000
_cell.length_c   1.000
_cell.angle_alpha   90.00
_cell.angle_beta   90.00
_cell.angle_gamma   90.00
#
_symmetry.space_group_name_H-M   'P 1'
#
loop_
_entity.id
_entity.type
_entity.pdbx_description
1 polymer ?
#
loop_
_entity_poly.entity_id
_entity_poly.type
_entity_poly.pdbx_seq_one_letter_code
_entity_poly.pdbx_strand_id
1 'polypeptide(L)'
;MSTRTISGMQGAIRKKSEHATDAAGRGVDIIRDLHALMIAGDFRKDVHDVYKEALKMGIYPYRYLRNLDVISPEEQLTLAESQVAVIGAGGLGGNVILLLARMGIGRMVVVDLDVFEETNLNRQALCTIESLGKLKTSEAVSAVAAVNPGVKVIPYETKLISSNVEKMLAGSDVVVDALDNVPDRLLLQDTAQKMGIPLVHGALAGFEGWVMTIFPGDSGLKNIYGAQKESNNTESPQALLGVPGVTPSLIAAMQVMEVIKILLKRGNIIRNRMLHIDLEHGSFNEFFFDVIESPK
;
A
#
# COMPACT_ATOMS: atom_id res chain seq x y z
N MET A 1 26.97 -7.97 3.15
CA MET A 1 26.85 -9.04 2.14
C MET A 1 28.19 -9.13 1.41
N SER A 2 28.77 -10.32 1.21
CA SER A 2 30.07 -10.40 0.52
C SER A 2 29.91 -10.09 -0.97
N THR A 3 30.78 -9.24 -1.52
CA THR A 3 30.79 -8.84 -2.95
C THR A 3 30.80 -10.04 -3.90
N ARG A 4 31.39 -11.17 -3.48
CA ARG A 4 31.41 -12.44 -4.24
C ARG A 4 30.01 -13.06 -4.38
N THR A 5 29.16 -12.94 -3.36
CA THR A 5 27.80 -13.52 -3.39
C THR A 5 26.89 -12.74 -4.35
N ILE A 6 27.01 -11.41 -4.38
CA ILE A 6 26.24 -10.56 -5.31
C ILE A 6 26.65 -10.83 -6.75
N SER A 7 27.96 -10.85 -7.03
CA SER A 7 28.48 -11.16 -8.37
C SER A 7 28.04 -12.53 -8.88
N GLY A 8 28.01 -13.54 -8.01
CA GLY A 8 27.49 -14.87 -8.36
C GLY A 8 26.00 -14.87 -8.69
N MET A 9 25.18 -14.15 -7.92
CA MET A 9 23.73 -14.07 -8.13
C MET A 9 23.39 -13.34 -9.44
N GLN A 10 24.09 -12.23 -9.72
CA GLN A 10 23.94 -11.50 -10.98
C GLN A 10 24.31 -12.38 -12.19
N GLY A 11 25.34 -13.21 -12.07
CA GLY A 11 25.68 -14.21 -13.09
C GLY A 11 24.57 -15.24 -13.32
N ALA A 12 23.96 -15.74 -12.24
CA ALA A 12 22.83 -16.67 -12.31
C ALA A 12 21.58 -16.03 -12.95
N ILE A 13 21.26 -14.79 -12.58
CA ILE A 13 20.16 -14.01 -13.18
C ILE A 13 20.37 -13.89 -14.69
N ARG A 14 21.54 -13.44 -15.14
CA ARG A 14 21.85 -13.28 -16.58
C ARG A 14 21.80 -14.60 -17.35
N LYS A 15 22.18 -15.71 -16.73
CA LYS A 15 22.11 -17.04 -17.36
C LYS A 15 20.68 -17.55 -17.52
N LYS A 16 19.76 -17.11 -16.64
CA LYS A 16 18.36 -17.54 -16.59
C LYS A 16 17.39 -16.50 -17.13
N SER A 17 17.87 -15.34 -17.56
CA SER A 17 17.06 -14.34 -18.24
C SER A 17 16.73 -14.80 -19.66
N GLU A 18 15.55 -14.42 -20.11
CA GLU A 18 15.04 -14.69 -21.44
C GLU A 18 14.72 -13.36 -22.12
N HIS A 19 14.68 -13.33 -23.45
CA HIS A 19 14.12 -12.19 -24.16
C HIS A 19 12.61 -12.39 -24.31
N ALA A 20 11.82 -11.38 -23.99
CA ALA A 20 10.38 -11.39 -24.25
C ALA A 20 9.96 -10.13 -24.98
N THR A 21 8.81 -10.24 -25.64
CA THR A 21 8.16 -9.12 -26.30
C THR A 21 6.86 -8.83 -25.56
N ASP A 22 6.62 -7.57 -25.25
CA ASP A 22 5.33 -7.17 -24.70
C ASP A 22 4.22 -7.17 -25.76
N ALA A 23 2.98 -6.85 -25.36
CA ALA A 23 1.85 -6.81 -26.28
C ALA A 23 1.96 -5.74 -27.38
N ALA A 24 2.86 -4.77 -27.22
CA ALA A 24 3.12 -3.69 -28.18
C ALA A 24 4.31 -3.97 -29.10
N GLY A 25 4.96 -5.14 -29.01
CA GLY A 25 6.07 -5.52 -29.87
C GLY A 25 7.46 -5.08 -29.36
N ARG A 26 7.57 -4.56 -28.14
CA ARG A 26 8.86 -4.10 -27.58
C ARG A 26 9.61 -5.24 -26.90
N GLY A 27 10.87 -5.38 -27.25
CA GLY A 27 11.77 -6.37 -26.65
C GLY A 27 12.31 -5.92 -25.30
N VAL A 28 12.27 -6.79 -24.30
CA VAL A 28 12.87 -6.58 -22.98
C VAL A 28 13.40 -7.90 -22.45
N ASP A 29 14.53 -7.87 -21.75
CA ASP A 29 15.05 -9.04 -21.06
C ASP A 29 14.25 -9.25 -19.77
N ILE A 30 13.82 -10.47 -19.52
CA ILE A 30 12.94 -10.81 -18.41
C ILE A 30 13.49 -11.95 -17.56
N ILE A 31 13.06 -11.99 -16.30
CA ILE A 31 13.22 -13.15 -15.42
C ILE A 31 11.86 -13.68 -15.00
N ARG A 32 11.63 -14.98 -15.18
CA ARG A 32 10.42 -15.66 -14.74
C ARG A 32 10.47 -15.95 -13.25
N ASP A 33 9.30 -16.01 -12.62
CA ASP A 33 9.16 -16.27 -11.18
C ASP A 33 9.81 -17.60 -10.76
N LEU A 34 9.65 -18.66 -11.58
CA LEU A 34 10.28 -19.96 -11.31
C LEU A 34 11.81 -19.84 -11.23
N HIS A 35 12.44 -19.11 -12.14
CA HIS A 35 13.88 -18.89 -12.13
C HIS A 35 14.31 -18.01 -10.96
N ALA A 36 13.53 -16.98 -10.64
CA ALA A 36 13.81 -16.13 -9.49
C ALA A 36 13.74 -16.91 -8.16
N LEU A 37 12.75 -17.79 -8.01
CA LEU A 37 12.61 -18.70 -6.86
C LEU A 37 13.81 -19.65 -6.72
N MET A 38 14.24 -20.26 -7.83
CA MET A 38 15.42 -21.14 -7.83
C MET A 38 16.69 -20.39 -7.40
N ILE A 39 16.94 -19.21 -7.98
CA ILE A 39 18.09 -18.38 -7.65
C ILE A 39 18.03 -17.93 -6.19
N ALA A 40 16.85 -17.53 -5.70
CA ALA A 40 16.65 -17.18 -4.30
C ALA A 40 17.05 -18.35 -3.37
N GLY A 41 16.62 -19.57 -3.70
CA GLY A 41 17.01 -20.79 -2.98
C GLY A 41 18.52 -21.04 -2.99
N ASP A 42 19.14 -21.06 -4.17
CA ASP A 42 20.57 -21.35 -4.36
C ASP A 42 21.48 -20.39 -3.58
N PHE A 43 21.08 -19.13 -3.47
CA PHE A 43 21.86 -18.08 -2.80
C PHE A 43 21.41 -17.79 -1.36
N ARG A 44 20.42 -18.53 -0.83
CA ARG A 44 19.79 -18.29 0.49
C ARG A 44 19.32 -16.84 0.64
N LYS A 45 18.51 -16.41 -0.31
CA LYS A 45 17.95 -15.06 -0.47
C LYS A 45 16.44 -15.10 -0.59
N ASP A 46 15.82 -13.94 -0.44
CA ASP A 46 14.41 -13.75 -0.74
C ASP A 46 14.25 -13.46 -2.26
N VAL A 47 13.11 -13.83 -2.85
CA VAL A 47 12.81 -13.48 -4.26
C VAL A 47 12.87 -11.96 -4.49
N HIS A 48 12.51 -11.19 -3.46
CA HIS A 48 12.66 -9.75 -3.42
C HIS A 48 14.09 -9.28 -3.78
N ASP A 49 15.12 -9.92 -3.21
CA ASP A 49 16.52 -9.56 -3.49
C ASP A 49 16.89 -9.87 -4.95
N VAL A 50 16.37 -10.98 -5.49
CA VAL A 50 16.60 -11.39 -6.89
C VAL A 50 15.95 -10.41 -7.86
N TYR A 51 14.70 -10.01 -7.61
CA TYR A 51 14.00 -9.02 -8.44
C TYR A 51 14.70 -7.67 -8.42
N LYS A 52 15.13 -7.19 -7.26
CA LYS A 52 15.88 -5.93 -7.15
C LYS A 52 17.17 -5.97 -7.97
N GLU A 53 17.96 -7.03 -7.84
CA GLU A 53 19.20 -7.14 -8.61
C GLU A 53 18.93 -7.33 -10.11
N ALA A 54 17.89 -8.07 -10.49
CA ALA A 54 17.49 -8.19 -11.89
C ALA A 54 17.11 -6.82 -12.48
N LEU A 55 16.28 -6.04 -11.78
CA LEU A 55 15.87 -4.70 -12.21
C LEU A 55 17.07 -3.75 -12.37
N LYS A 56 18.05 -3.77 -11.44
CA LYS A 56 19.30 -3.01 -11.57
C LYS A 56 20.14 -3.42 -12.79
N MET A 57 19.98 -4.64 -13.26
CA MET A 57 20.64 -5.16 -14.47
C MET A 57 19.84 -4.89 -15.76
N GLY A 58 18.69 -4.22 -15.68
CA GLY A 58 17.77 -4.04 -16.81
C GLY A 58 16.97 -5.30 -17.17
N ILE A 59 16.94 -6.31 -16.28
CA ILE A 59 16.20 -7.56 -16.47
C ILE A 59 14.90 -7.48 -15.67
N TYR A 60 13.78 -7.46 -16.37
CA TYR A 60 12.48 -7.15 -15.80
C TYR A 60 11.79 -8.41 -15.24
N PRO A 61 11.26 -8.41 -14.00
CA PRO A 61 10.43 -9.51 -13.54
C PRO A 61 9.21 -9.68 -14.46
N TYR A 62 9.07 -10.85 -15.07
CA TYR A 62 8.12 -11.09 -16.16
C TYR A 62 6.67 -10.74 -15.81
N ARG A 63 6.31 -10.92 -14.52
CA ARG A 63 4.99 -10.57 -13.98
C ARG A 63 4.56 -9.11 -14.23
N TYR A 64 5.51 -8.18 -14.33
CA TYR A 64 5.21 -6.77 -14.52
C TYR A 64 5.19 -6.36 -15.98
N LEU A 65 5.50 -7.26 -16.93
CA LEU A 65 5.67 -6.94 -18.36
C LEU A 65 4.49 -6.16 -18.95
N ARG A 66 3.27 -6.42 -18.48
CA ARG A 66 2.05 -5.73 -18.96
C ARG A 66 1.94 -4.27 -18.51
N ASN A 67 2.82 -3.81 -17.63
CA ASN A 67 2.87 -2.44 -17.13
C ASN A 67 4.02 -1.62 -17.74
N LEU A 68 4.91 -2.24 -18.52
CA LEU A 68 6.23 -1.69 -18.90
C LEU A 68 6.19 -0.26 -19.48
N ASP A 69 5.17 0.07 -20.26
CA ASP A 69 5.04 1.41 -20.87
C ASP A 69 4.71 2.50 -19.85
N VAL A 70 3.85 2.14 -18.91
CA VAL A 70 3.33 3.07 -17.90
C VAL A 70 4.28 3.13 -16.72
N ILE A 71 4.91 2.01 -16.38
CA ILE A 71 5.87 1.84 -15.30
C ILE A 71 7.17 1.29 -15.89
N SER A 72 8.13 2.18 -16.09
CA SER A 72 9.47 1.83 -16.61
C SER A 72 10.20 0.85 -15.67
N PRO A 73 11.25 0.15 -16.15
CA PRO A 73 12.11 -0.67 -15.29
C PRO A 73 12.68 0.09 -14.08
N GLU A 74 13.07 1.34 -14.26
CA GLU A 74 13.61 2.22 -13.22
C GLU A 74 12.54 2.59 -12.18
N GLU A 75 11.32 2.88 -12.62
CA GLU A 75 10.19 3.13 -11.73
C GLU A 75 9.78 1.85 -10.98
N GLN A 76 9.79 0.70 -11.65
CA GLN A 76 9.52 -0.58 -10.99
C GLN A 76 10.59 -0.93 -9.96
N LEU A 77 11.85 -0.58 -10.20
CA LEU A 77 12.93 -0.67 -9.20
C LEU A 77 12.63 0.24 -8.01
N THR A 78 12.21 1.48 -8.26
CA THR A 78 11.81 2.43 -7.20
C THR A 78 10.70 1.83 -6.32
N LEU A 79 9.65 1.28 -6.93
CA LEU A 79 8.58 0.59 -6.19
C LEU A 79 9.11 -0.62 -5.41
N ALA A 80 9.97 -1.43 -6.02
CA ALA A 80 10.57 -2.61 -5.39
C ALA A 80 11.56 -2.26 -4.26
N GLU A 81 12.07 -1.03 -4.19
CA GLU A 81 12.91 -0.56 -3.08
C GLU A 81 12.14 0.17 -1.99
N SER A 82 10.89 0.54 -2.26
CA SER A 82 10.03 1.29 -1.35
C SER A 82 9.42 0.42 -0.24
N GLN A 83 9.16 1.06 0.91
CA GLN A 83 8.39 0.52 2.01
C GLN A 83 7.13 1.34 2.26
N VAL A 84 5.98 0.67 2.35
CA VAL A 84 4.67 1.30 2.64
C VAL A 84 4.10 0.73 3.93
N ALA A 85 3.66 1.58 4.85
CA ALA A 85 2.92 1.16 6.03
C ALA A 85 1.41 1.26 5.78
N VAL A 86 0.68 0.16 5.91
CA VAL A 86 -0.79 0.11 5.82
C VAL A 86 -1.35 -0.13 7.22
N ILE A 87 -2.09 0.84 7.73
CA ILE A 87 -2.65 0.81 9.08
C ILE A 87 -4.14 0.45 8.99
N GLY A 88 -4.48 -0.76 9.44
CA GLY A 88 -5.76 -1.41 9.21
C GLY A 88 -5.68 -2.40 8.03
N ALA A 89 -6.09 -3.64 8.26
CA ALA A 89 -6.18 -4.72 7.27
C ALA A 89 -7.64 -5.15 7.01
N GLY A 90 -8.59 -4.25 7.28
CA GLY A 90 -10.02 -4.45 7.07
C GLY A 90 -10.46 -4.38 5.59
N GLY A 91 -11.69 -3.91 5.33
CA GLY A 91 -12.25 -3.81 3.98
C GLY A 91 -11.42 -2.97 3.03
N LEU A 92 -11.04 -1.77 3.47
CA LEU A 92 -10.20 -0.84 2.71
C LEU A 92 -8.76 -1.33 2.64
N GLY A 93 -8.14 -1.57 3.79
CA GLY A 93 -6.74 -1.96 3.90
C GLY A 93 -6.40 -3.27 3.20
N GLY A 94 -7.27 -4.27 3.27
CA GLY A 94 -7.07 -5.54 2.55
C GLY A 94 -6.97 -5.37 1.03
N ASN A 95 -7.80 -4.50 0.45
CA ASN A 95 -7.71 -4.17 -0.97
C ASN A 95 -6.42 -3.38 -1.29
N VAL A 96 -6.04 -2.42 -0.45
CA VAL A 96 -4.77 -1.67 -0.59
C VAL A 96 -3.58 -2.64 -0.62
N ILE A 97 -3.50 -3.56 0.35
CA ILE A 97 -2.42 -4.55 0.47
C ILE A 97 -2.31 -5.39 -0.81
N LEU A 98 -3.43 -5.90 -1.33
CA LEU A 98 -3.45 -6.73 -2.53
C LEU A 98 -3.04 -5.96 -3.81
N LEU A 99 -3.38 -4.68 -3.90
CA LEU A 99 -3.01 -3.83 -5.04
C LEU A 99 -1.54 -3.42 -4.96
N LEU A 100 -1.04 -2.99 -3.80
CA LEU A 100 0.38 -2.69 -3.60
C LEU A 100 1.28 -3.91 -3.87
N ALA A 101 0.84 -5.11 -3.45
CA ALA A 101 1.53 -6.36 -3.78
C ALA A 101 1.62 -6.62 -5.29
N ARG A 102 0.54 -6.36 -6.04
CA ARG A 102 0.50 -6.51 -7.51
C ARG A 102 1.37 -5.47 -8.22
N MET A 103 1.48 -4.27 -7.66
CA MET A 103 2.35 -3.21 -8.16
C MET A 103 3.83 -3.41 -7.81
N GLY A 104 4.13 -4.42 -6.98
CA GLY A 104 5.51 -4.78 -6.65
C GLY A 104 6.18 -3.84 -5.66
N ILE A 105 5.41 -3.26 -4.73
CA ILE A 105 5.98 -2.54 -3.59
C ILE A 105 6.89 -3.48 -2.81
N GLY A 106 8.13 -3.07 -2.57
CA GLY A 106 9.15 -3.93 -1.99
C GLY A 106 8.79 -4.50 -0.63
N ARG A 107 8.37 -3.62 0.28
CA ARG A 107 8.05 -3.94 1.68
C ARG A 107 6.74 -3.31 2.10
N MET A 108 5.92 -4.08 2.81
CA MET A 108 4.67 -3.60 3.38
C MET A 108 4.65 -3.87 4.87
N VAL A 109 4.58 -2.81 5.67
CA VAL A 109 4.24 -2.94 7.09
C VAL A 109 2.72 -3.00 7.18
N VAL A 110 2.17 -4.01 7.84
CA VAL A 110 0.72 -4.17 8.00
C VAL A 110 0.39 -4.23 9.48
N VAL A 111 -0.44 -3.30 9.95
CA VAL A 111 -0.80 -3.17 11.38
C VAL A 111 -2.31 -3.42 11.53
N ASP A 112 -2.67 -4.46 12.28
CA ASP A 112 -4.05 -4.76 12.68
C ASP A 112 -4.02 -5.74 13.86
N LEU A 113 -5.00 -5.70 14.77
CA LEU A 113 -5.11 -6.61 15.91
C LEU A 113 -6.26 -7.61 15.75
N ASP A 114 -7.16 -7.37 14.82
CA ASP A 114 -8.39 -8.13 14.71
C ASP A 114 -8.16 -9.49 14.03
N VAL A 115 -9.16 -10.36 14.21
CA VAL A 115 -9.34 -11.58 13.45
C VAL A 115 -10.45 -11.41 12.42
N PHE A 116 -10.51 -12.30 11.43
CA PHE A 116 -11.64 -12.33 10.51
C PHE A 116 -12.89 -12.98 11.11
N GLU A 117 -14.02 -12.33 10.89
CA GLU A 117 -15.35 -12.81 11.27
C GLU A 117 -16.24 -13.01 10.04
N GLU A 118 -17.33 -13.77 10.18
CA GLU A 118 -18.26 -14.06 9.07
C GLU A 118 -18.83 -12.77 8.45
N THR A 119 -19.12 -11.77 9.28
CA THR A 119 -19.60 -10.45 8.84
C THR A 119 -18.59 -9.71 7.96
N ASN A 120 -17.35 -10.18 7.86
CA ASN A 120 -16.29 -9.57 7.05
C ASN A 120 -16.25 -10.13 5.62
N LEU A 121 -16.82 -11.31 5.38
CA LEU A 121 -16.79 -12.00 4.07
C LEU A 121 -17.43 -11.16 2.94
N ASN A 122 -18.33 -10.23 3.28
CA ASN A 122 -19.03 -9.41 2.31
C ASN A 122 -18.18 -8.28 1.69
N ARG A 123 -17.06 -7.89 2.34
CA ARG A 123 -16.33 -6.66 1.96
C ARG A 123 -14.82 -6.67 2.19
N GLN A 124 -14.29 -7.62 2.97
CA GLN A 124 -12.86 -7.68 3.27
C GLN A 124 -12.19 -8.68 2.34
N ALA A 125 -11.40 -8.18 1.38
CA ALA A 125 -10.83 -9.00 0.31
C ALA A 125 -9.88 -10.12 0.76
N LEU A 126 -9.35 -10.00 1.98
CA LEU A 126 -8.49 -11.00 2.62
C LEU A 126 -9.26 -12.01 3.48
N CYS A 127 -10.58 -11.83 3.63
CA CYS A 127 -11.44 -12.74 4.37
C CYS A 127 -11.99 -13.83 3.42
N THR A 128 -11.69 -15.10 3.72
CA THR A 128 -12.28 -16.28 3.09
C THR A 128 -12.89 -17.19 4.16
N ILE A 129 -13.62 -18.23 3.74
CA ILE A 129 -14.19 -19.21 4.69
C ILE A 129 -13.07 -19.84 5.54
N GLU A 130 -11.91 -20.10 4.92
CA GLU A 130 -10.74 -20.69 5.57
C GLU A 130 -9.96 -19.72 6.46
N SER A 131 -10.23 -18.42 6.36
CA SER A 131 -9.54 -17.38 7.12
C SER A 131 -10.27 -16.99 8.41
N LEU A 132 -11.50 -17.46 8.61
CA LEU A 132 -12.31 -17.15 9.80
C LEU A 132 -11.57 -17.53 11.09
N GLY A 133 -11.57 -16.61 12.06
CA GLY A 133 -10.86 -16.74 13.34
C GLY A 133 -9.35 -16.53 13.27
N LYS A 134 -8.77 -16.31 12.08
CA LYS A 134 -7.34 -15.99 11.93
C LYS A 134 -7.10 -14.49 11.94
N LEU A 135 -5.91 -14.10 12.39
CA LEU A 135 -5.47 -12.71 12.44
C LEU A 135 -5.39 -12.12 11.03
N LYS A 136 -5.95 -10.92 10.86
CA LYS A 136 -5.95 -10.22 9.56
C LYS A 136 -4.54 -9.99 9.02
N THR A 137 -3.58 -9.70 9.89
CA THR A 137 -2.17 -9.52 9.54
C THR A 137 -1.50 -10.82 9.05
N SER A 138 -1.79 -11.96 9.67
CA SER A 138 -1.28 -13.27 9.25
C SER A 138 -1.80 -13.66 7.86
N GLU A 139 -3.08 -13.40 7.61
CA GLU A 139 -3.68 -13.64 6.30
C GLU A 139 -3.18 -12.65 5.24
N ALA A 140 -2.89 -11.40 5.61
CA ALA A 140 -2.22 -10.45 4.72
C ALA A 140 -0.84 -10.97 4.26
N VAL A 141 -0.04 -11.53 5.18
CA VAL A 141 1.26 -12.17 4.84
C VAL A 141 1.03 -13.30 3.82
N SER A 142 0.10 -14.20 4.11
CA SER A 142 -0.18 -15.38 3.27
C SER A 142 -0.70 -14.99 1.89
N ALA A 143 -1.66 -14.06 1.83
CA ALA A 143 -2.25 -13.59 0.58
C ALA A 143 -1.24 -12.84 -0.29
N VAL A 144 -0.39 -12.00 0.31
CA VAL A 144 0.67 -11.30 -0.44
C VAL A 144 1.69 -12.29 -0.97
N ALA A 145 2.13 -13.27 -0.17
CA ALA A 145 3.07 -14.28 -0.64
C ALA A 145 2.51 -15.12 -1.81
N ALA A 146 1.22 -15.43 -1.79
CA ALA A 146 0.53 -16.13 -2.87
C ALA A 146 0.44 -15.31 -4.17
N VAL A 147 0.31 -13.98 -4.05
CA VAL A 147 0.23 -13.05 -5.19
C VAL A 147 1.61 -12.69 -5.73
N ASN A 148 2.53 -12.35 -4.83
CA ASN A 148 3.84 -11.83 -5.15
C ASN A 148 4.92 -12.20 -4.11
N PRO A 149 5.69 -13.28 -4.36
CA PRO A 149 6.76 -13.69 -3.46
C PRO A 149 7.93 -12.70 -3.43
N GLY A 150 7.98 -11.73 -4.36
CA GLY A 150 8.96 -10.65 -4.36
C GLY A 150 8.63 -9.49 -3.42
N VAL A 151 7.46 -9.52 -2.77
CA VAL A 151 7.00 -8.50 -1.82
C VAL A 151 7.03 -9.05 -0.41
N LYS A 152 7.63 -8.27 0.51
CA LYS A 152 7.77 -8.68 1.91
C LYS A 152 6.73 -7.98 2.78
N VAL A 153 5.97 -8.76 3.53
CA VAL A 153 5.04 -8.23 4.56
C VAL A 153 5.69 -8.32 5.94
N ILE A 154 5.57 -7.24 6.72
CA ILE A 154 6.01 -7.15 8.12
C ILE A 154 4.74 -6.94 8.96
N PRO A 155 4.17 -8.00 9.54
CA PRO A 155 2.94 -7.91 10.32
C PRO A 155 3.20 -7.34 11.71
N TYR A 156 2.30 -6.49 12.18
CA TYR A 156 2.21 -6.04 13.57
C TYR A 156 0.81 -6.34 14.11
N GLU A 157 0.72 -7.39 14.92
CA GLU A 157 -0.50 -7.86 15.59
C GLU A 157 -0.80 -7.01 16.83
N THR A 158 -1.14 -5.75 16.63
CA THR A 158 -1.34 -4.83 17.75
C THR A 158 -2.19 -3.64 17.33
N LYS A 159 -2.84 -3.02 18.32
CA LYS A 159 -3.57 -1.77 18.13
C LYS A 159 -2.59 -0.62 17.95
N LEU A 160 -2.95 0.34 17.09
CA LEU A 160 -2.23 1.61 16.99
C LEU A 160 -2.38 2.40 18.29
N ILE A 161 -1.28 2.68 18.99
CA ILE A 161 -1.26 3.52 20.18
C ILE A 161 -0.03 4.43 20.17
N SER A 162 -0.06 5.51 20.93
CA SER A 162 1.01 6.52 20.92
C SER A 162 2.39 5.96 21.28
N SER A 163 2.46 4.88 22.06
CA SER A 163 3.73 4.26 22.46
C SER A 163 4.35 3.33 21.41
N ASN A 164 3.60 2.91 20.39
CA ASN A 164 4.09 1.93 19.39
C ASN A 164 4.09 2.43 17.94
N VAL A 165 3.32 3.49 17.63
CA VAL A 165 3.13 3.97 16.26
C VAL A 165 4.45 4.34 15.57
N GLU A 166 5.37 5.04 16.24
CA GLU A 166 6.67 5.40 15.65
C GLU A 166 7.48 4.19 15.21
N LYS A 167 7.44 3.09 15.99
CA LYS A 167 8.13 1.84 15.65
C LYS A 167 7.55 1.22 14.38
N MET A 168 6.23 1.30 14.18
CA MET A 168 5.56 0.71 13.01
C MET A 168 5.86 1.49 11.74
N LEU A 169 5.92 2.82 11.85
CA LEU A 169 6.16 3.69 10.69
C LEU A 169 7.64 3.79 10.31
N ALA A 170 8.55 3.27 11.15
CA ALA A 170 9.98 3.37 10.94
C ALA A 170 10.43 2.82 9.58
N GLY A 171 11.12 3.68 8.81
CA GLY A 171 11.65 3.34 7.48
C GLY A 171 10.61 3.30 6.36
N SER A 172 9.35 3.65 6.63
CA SER A 172 8.32 3.72 5.59
C SER A 172 8.45 5.01 4.79
N ASP A 173 8.33 4.89 3.47
CA ASP A 173 8.35 6.02 2.54
C ASP A 173 6.98 6.69 2.44
N VAL A 174 5.91 5.91 2.64
CA VAL A 174 4.51 6.37 2.64
C VAL A 174 3.70 5.59 3.68
N VAL A 175 2.78 6.25 4.35
CA VAL A 175 1.77 5.63 5.22
C VAL A 175 0.41 5.66 4.55
N VAL A 176 -0.37 4.59 4.66
CA VAL A 176 -1.75 4.49 4.21
C VAL A 176 -2.64 4.33 5.43
N ASP A 177 -3.56 5.27 5.60
CA ASP A 177 -4.60 5.20 6.61
C ASP A 177 -5.80 4.42 6.06
N ALA A 178 -6.05 3.25 6.66
CA ALA A 178 -7.23 2.42 6.43
C ALA A 178 -7.99 2.15 7.74
N LEU A 179 -7.91 3.09 8.69
CA LEU A 179 -8.60 3.03 9.97
C LEU A 179 -10.06 3.48 9.85
N ASP A 180 -10.88 3.13 10.83
CA ASP A 180 -12.32 3.40 10.87
C ASP A 180 -12.74 4.45 11.91
N ASN A 181 -11.81 4.93 12.74
CA ASN A 181 -12.10 5.86 13.83
C ASN A 181 -11.20 7.10 13.79
N VAL A 182 -11.80 8.26 14.08
CA VAL A 182 -11.11 9.57 13.99
C VAL A 182 -9.91 9.71 14.94
N PRO A 183 -9.96 9.27 16.22
CA PRO A 183 -8.82 9.42 17.13
C PRO A 183 -7.54 8.75 16.63
N ASP A 184 -7.64 7.51 16.13
CA ASP A 184 -6.47 6.77 15.65
C ASP A 184 -5.93 7.38 14.35
N ARG A 185 -6.81 7.91 13.47
CA ARG A 185 -6.41 8.64 12.25
C ARG A 185 -5.61 9.90 12.57
N LEU A 186 -6.05 10.68 13.55
CA LEU A 186 -5.34 11.89 13.99
C LEU A 186 -3.99 11.55 14.63
N LEU A 187 -3.94 10.49 15.46
CA LEU A 187 -2.67 9.98 16.00
C LEU A 187 -1.71 9.56 14.89
N LEU A 188 -2.22 8.86 13.87
CA LEU A 188 -1.43 8.41 12.73
C LEU A 188 -0.86 9.59 11.94
N GLN A 189 -1.70 10.58 11.60
CA GLN A 189 -1.26 11.80 10.93
C GLN A 189 -0.19 12.54 11.74
N ASP A 190 -0.45 12.80 13.02
CA ASP A 190 0.50 13.53 13.87
C ASP A 190 1.84 12.82 13.95
N THR A 191 1.85 11.48 14.01
CA THR A 191 3.09 10.71 14.05
C THR A 191 3.80 10.71 12.69
N ALA A 192 3.09 10.48 11.59
CA ALA A 192 3.65 10.52 10.25
C ALA A 192 4.29 11.90 9.96
N GLN A 193 3.62 12.98 10.36
CA GLN A 193 4.15 14.34 10.27
C GLN A 193 5.44 14.53 11.07
N LYS A 194 5.48 14.07 12.33
CA LYS A 194 6.70 14.14 13.16
C LYS A 194 7.87 13.37 12.55
N MET A 195 7.58 12.25 11.88
CA MET A 195 8.58 11.40 11.23
C MET A 195 8.94 11.85 9.82
N GLY A 196 8.29 12.89 9.28
CA GLY A 196 8.55 13.37 7.94
C GLY A 196 8.02 12.46 6.82
N ILE A 197 7.01 11.64 7.11
CA ILE A 197 6.45 10.64 6.18
C ILE A 197 5.10 11.15 5.66
N PRO A 198 4.85 11.14 4.33
CA PRO A 198 3.54 11.44 3.78
C PRO A 198 2.51 10.36 4.12
N LEU A 199 1.27 10.80 4.33
CA LEU A 199 0.11 9.97 4.65
C LEU A 199 -0.91 10.03 3.50
N VAL A 200 -1.40 8.88 3.06
CA VAL A 200 -2.54 8.76 2.15
C VAL A 200 -3.76 8.34 2.95
N HIS A 201 -4.72 9.25 3.09
CA HIS A 201 -5.95 9.04 3.82
C HIS A 201 -7.06 8.49 2.93
N GLY A 202 -7.82 7.54 3.47
CA GLY A 202 -9.03 7.00 2.88
C GLY A 202 -10.12 6.85 3.94
N ALA A 203 -11.34 7.25 3.61
CA ALA A 203 -12.52 7.02 4.43
C ALA A 203 -13.70 6.62 3.54
N LEU A 204 -14.69 5.95 4.11
CA LEU A 204 -15.86 5.48 3.38
C LEU A 204 -17.05 5.24 4.31
N ALA A 205 -18.27 5.34 3.78
CA ALA A 205 -19.51 4.93 4.43
C ALA A 205 -20.58 4.74 3.35
N GLY A 206 -21.32 3.62 3.38
CA GLY A 206 -22.24 3.28 2.30
C GLY A 206 -21.54 3.21 0.94
N PHE A 207 -22.13 3.84 -0.07
CA PHE A 207 -21.58 3.96 -1.43
C PHE A 207 -20.65 5.18 -1.61
N GLU A 208 -20.33 5.88 -0.53
CA GLU A 208 -19.49 7.08 -0.58
C GLU A 208 -18.09 6.81 -0.04
N GLY A 209 -17.12 7.55 -0.57
CA GLY A 209 -15.77 7.56 -0.03
C GLY A 209 -14.98 8.83 -0.30
N TRP A 210 -13.91 8.98 0.47
CA TRP A 210 -13.06 10.16 0.48
C TRP A 210 -11.60 9.75 0.44
N VAL A 211 -10.80 10.48 -0.35
CA VAL A 211 -9.36 10.28 -0.47
C VAL A 211 -8.64 11.61 -0.42
N MET A 212 -7.54 11.67 0.32
CA MET A 212 -6.64 12.82 0.31
C MET A 212 -5.21 12.39 0.63
N THR A 213 -4.25 13.23 0.25
CA THR A 213 -2.83 13.05 0.54
C THR A 213 -2.34 14.18 1.42
N ILE A 214 -1.64 13.83 2.49
CA ILE A 214 -1.24 14.73 3.56
C ILE A 214 0.28 14.62 3.72
N PHE A 215 1.00 15.69 3.42
CA PHE A 215 2.45 15.74 3.59
C PHE A 215 2.82 16.30 4.97
N PRO A 216 4.07 16.09 5.43
CA PRO A 216 4.57 16.74 6.62
C PRO A 216 4.39 18.27 6.53
N GLY A 217 3.72 18.85 7.52
CA GLY A 217 3.40 20.28 7.58
C GLY A 217 1.97 20.63 7.17
N ASP A 218 1.26 19.74 6.48
CA ASP A 218 -0.13 20.00 6.08
C ASP A 218 -1.08 19.84 7.28
N SER A 219 -2.13 20.67 7.35
CA SER A 219 -3.18 20.52 8.38
C SER A 219 -3.94 19.19 8.24
N GLY A 220 -4.12 18.71 7.00
CA GLY A 220 -4.74 17.41 6.70
C GLY A 220 -6.11 17.23 7.34
N LEU A 221 -6.28 16.13 8.07
CA LEU A 221 -7.52 15.74 8.75
C LEU A 221 -8.00 16.77 9.79
N LYS A 222 -7.11 17.64 10.30
CA LYS A 222 -7.50 18.71 11.23
C LYS A 222 -8.42 19.74 10.57
N ASN A 223 -8.38 19.89 9.24
CA ASN A 223 -9.33 20.74 8.52
C ASN A 223 -10.73 20.12 8.42
N ILE A 224 -10.84 18.79 8.56
CA ILE A 224 -12.11 18.06 8.44
C ILE A 224 -12.75 17.85 9.81
N TYR A 225 -11.96 17.38 10.78
CA TYR A 225 -12.44 16.98 12.11
C TYR A 225 -12.17 18.04 13.19
N GLY A 226 -11.44 19.12 12.87
CA GLY A 226 -10.98 20.08 13.86
C GLY A 226 -9.89 19.51 14.78
N ALA A 227 -9.60 20.26 15.85
CA ALA A 227 -8.66 19.84 16.91
C ALA A 227 -9.36 19.07 18.06
N GLN A 228 -10.69 18.92 18.02
CA GLN A 228 -11.43 18.29 19.11
C GLN A 228 -11.46 16.76 18.98
N LYS A 229 -11.02 16.13 20.06
CA LYS A 229 -11.28 14.73 20.40
C LYS A 229 -12.70 14.65 20.93
N GLU A 230 -13.45 13.65 20.48
CA GLU A 230 -14.81 13.28 20.90
C GLU A 230 -15.94 14.07 20.22
N SER A 231 -16.45 13.53 19.12
CA SER A 231 -17.89 13.70 18.85
C SER A 231 -18.63 12.75 19.80
N ASN A 232 -19.66 13.26 20.49
CA ASN A 232 -20.56 12.45 21.32
C ASN A 232 -21.46 11.49 20.50
N ASN A 233 -21.16 11.29 19.21
CA ASN A 233 -21.86 10.33 18.37
C ASN A 233 -21.23 8.96 18.56
N THR A 234 -21.93 8.10 19.29
CA THR A 234 -21.51 6.73 19.60
C THR A 234 -21.53 5.80 18.40
N GLU A 235 -22.18 6.18 17.30
CA GLU A 235 -22.29 5.36 16.08
C GLU A 235 -21.44 5.96 14.95
N SER A 236 -20.50 5.16 14.44
CA SER A 236 -19.71 5.57 13.27
C SER A 236 -20.60 5.59 12.02
N PRO A 237 -20.33 6.46 11.02
CA PRO A 237 -21.08 6.44 9.76
C PRO A 237 -21.11 5.07 9.09
N GLN A 238 -20.06 4.26 9.26
CA GLN A 238 -20.00 2.87 8.78
C GLN A 238 -20.93 1.93 9.54
N ALA A 239 -21.14 2.16 10.85
CA ALA A 239 -22.10 1.40 11.63
C ALA A 239 -23.55 1.69 11.19
N LEU A 240 -23.84 2.94 10.82
CA LEU A 240 -25.17 3.36 10.37
C LEU A 240 -25.48 2.94 8.93
N LEU A 241 -24.56 3.20 8.00
CA LEU A 241 -24.80 3.01 6.56
C LEU A 241 -24.28 1.66 6.03
N GLY A 242 -23.50 0.94 6.83
CA GLY A 242 -22.76 -0.22 6.36
C GLY A 242 -21.65 0.14 5.37
N VAL A 243 -21.00 -0.89 4.83
CA VAL A 243 -19.93 -0.77 3.83
C VAL A 243 -20.08 -1.88 2.78
N PRO A 244 -20.78 -1.62 1.66
CA PRO A 244 -20.83 -2.52 0.51
C PRO A 244 -19.41 -2.77 -0.04
N GLY A 245 -19.09 -4.01 -0.43
CA GLY A 245 -17.73 -4.41 -0.84
C GLY A 245 -17.14 -3.67 -2.07
N VAL A 246 -17.99 -3.01 -2.88
CA VAL A 246 -17.55 -2.21 -4.02
C VAL A 246 -16.86 -0.91 -3.60
N THR A 247 -17.33 -0.27 -2.54
CA THR A 247 -16.80 1.00 -2.03
C THR A 247 -15.36 0.89 -1.57
N PRO A 248 -14.97 -0.02 -0.64
CA PRO A 248 -13.58 -0.15 -0.21
C PRO A 248 -12.65 -0.53 -1.37
N SER A 249 -13.12 -1.28 -2.35
CA SER A 249 -12.34 -1.66 -3.53
C SER A 249 -11.95 -0.44 -4.37
N LEU A 250 -12.90 0.47 -4.65
CA LEU A 250 -12.61 1.70 -5.40
C LEU A 250 -11.71 2.65 -4.61
N ILE A 251 -12.03 2.90 -3.33
CA ILE A 251 -11.25 3.83 -2.49
C ILE A 251 -9.82 3.30 -2.29
N ALA A 252 -9.63 1.99 -2.15
CA ALA A 252 -8.30 1.38 -2.09
C ALA A 252 -7.50 1.63 -3.37
N ALA A 253 -8.12 1.51 -4.55
CA ALA A 253 -7.44 1.77 -5.82
C ALA A 253 -6.96 3.23 -5.91
N MET A 254 -7.78 4.17 -5.44
CA MET A 254 -7.43 5.59 -5.38
C MET A 254 -6.29 5.84 -4.37
N GLN A 255 -6.32 5.22 -3.18
CA GLN A 255 -5.21 5.30 -2.23
C GLN A 255 -3.90 4.75 -2.81
N VAL A 256 -3.94 3.57 -3.44
CA VAL A 256 -2.75 2.96 -4.07
C VAL A 256 -2.19 3.86 -5.17
N MET A 257 -3.05 4.51 -5.95
CA MET A 257 -2.61 5.46 -6.97
C MET A 257 -1.89 6.67 -6.35
N GLU A 258 -2.37 7.22 -5.22
CA GLU A 258 -1.65 8.27 -4.49
C GLU A 258 -0.28 7.79 -4.01
N VAL A 259 -0.20 6.59 -3.43
CA VAL A 259 1.08 5.98 -3.00
C VAL A 259 2.06 5.89 -4.16
N ILE A 260 1.63 5.38 -5.32
CA ILE A 260 2.48 5.28 -6.51
C ILE A 260 2.95 6.65 -6.99
N LYS A 261 2.05 7.66 -7.02
CA LYS A 261 2.42 9.03 -7.42
C LYS A 261 3.45 9.65 -6.49
N ILE A 262 3.34 9.41 -5.18
CA ILE A 262 4.31 9.88 -4.18
C ILE A 262 5.67 9.22 -4.41
N LEU A 263 5.71 7.90 -4.50
CA LEU A 263 6.96 7.12 -4.65
C LEU A 263 7.67 7.44 -5.96
N LEU A 264 6.93 7.53 -7.06
CA LEU A 264 7.46 7.84 -8.39
C LEU A 264 7.64 9.34 -8.64
N LYS A 265 7.22 10.19 -7.70
CA LYS A 265 7.29 11.66 -7.79
C LYS A 265 6.69 12.21 -9.08
N ARG A 266 5.55 11.68 -9.52
CA ARG A 266 4.90 12.06 -10.78
C ARG A 266 3.37 12.11 -10.67
N GLY A 267 2.76 12.84 -11.60
CA GLY A 267 1.31 13.08 -11.62
C GLY A 267 0.86 14.12 -10.59
N ASN A 268 -0.46 14.31 -10.47
CA ASN A 268 -1.06 15.30 -9.59
C ASN A 268 -1.67 14.62 -8.37
N ILE A 269 -1.00 14.73 -7.22
CA ILE A 269 -1.50 14.19 -5.94
C ILE A 269 -2.72 14.98 -5.44
N ILE A 270 -3.53 14.35 -4.58
CA ILE A 270 -4.71 14.93 -3.93
C ILE A 270 -4.26 15.63 -2.63
N ARG A 271 -3.27 16.53 -2.74
CA ARG A 271 -2.73 17.32 -1.61
C ARG A 271 -3.44 18.65 -1.50
N ASN A 272 -3.73 19.11 -0.28
CA ASN A 272 -4.51 20.33 0.00
C ASN A 272 -5.90 20.34 -0.63
N ARG A 273 -6.41 19.16 -0.98
CA ARG A 273 -7.76 18.92 -1.45
C ARG A 273 -8.21 17.54 -1.01
N MET A 274 -9.50 17.28 -1.03
CA MET A 274 -10.12 16.00 -0.77
C MET A 274 -10.99 15.63 -1.96
N LEU A 275 -10.81 14.42 -2.46
CA LEU A 275 -11.69 13.85 -3.45
C LEU A 275 -12.82 13.10 -2.74
N HIS A 276 -14.06 13.48 -3.01
CA HIS A 276 -15.27 12.74 -2.64
C HIS A 276 -15.79 11.97 -3.84
N ILE A 277 -16.18 10.74 -3.61
CA ILE A 277 -16.67 9.82 -4.62
C ILE A 277 -18.01 9.29 -4.14
N ASP A 278 -19.03 9.52 -4.96
CA ASP A 278 -20.37 8.95 -4.78
C ASP A 278 -20.58 7.90 -5.88
N LEU A 279 -20.52 6.62 -5.50
CA LEU A 279 -20.69 5.51 -6.44
C LEU A 279 -22.14 5.33 -6.90
N GLU A 280 -23.12 5.75 -6.10
CA GLU A 280 -24.53 5.58 -6.42
C GLU A 280 -24.93 6.56 -7.54
N HIS A 281 -24.43 7.79 -7.49
CA HIS A 281 -24.64 8.81 -8.51
C HIS A 281 -23.55 8.85 -9.59
N GLY A 282 -22.45 8.10 -9.42
CA GLY A 282 -21.31 8.08 -10.35
C GLY A 282 -20.55 9.41 -10.41
N SER A 283 -20.49 10.15 -9.30
CA SER A 283 -19.92 11.51 -9.26
C SER A 283 -18.60 11.58 -8.48
N PHE A 284 -17.74 12.51 -8.91
CA PHE A 284 -16.43 12.78 -8.33
C PHE A 284 -16.32 14.28 -8.07
N ASN A 285 -16.25 14.68 -6.80
CA ASN A 285 -16.22 16.07 -6.38
C ASN A 285 -14.91 16.38 -5.65
N GLU A 286 -14.35 17.55 -5.91
CA GLU A 286 -13.13 18.01 -5.24
C GLU A 286 -13.44 19.14 -4.27
N PHE A 287 -12.95 19.01 -3.04
CA PHE A 287 -13.02 20.03 -1.99
C PHE A 287 -11.62 20.54 -1.70
N PHE A 288 -11.40 21.85 -1.79
CA PHE A 288 -10.09 22.46 -1.58
C PHE A 288 -9.98 23.02 -0.16
N PHE A 289 -8.80 22.93 0.43
CA PHE A 289 -8.50 23.52 1.72
C PHE A 289 -7.56 24.70 1.54
N ASP A 290 -7.80 25.79 2.26
CA ASP A 290 -6.91 26.95 2.27
C ASP A 290 -5.52 26.54 2.81
N VAL A 291 -4.47 26.92 2.09
CA VAL A 291 -3.10 26.76 2.56
C VAL A 291 -2.84 27.88 3.56
N ILE A 292 -2.89 27.56 4.85
CA ILE A 292 -2.43 28.49 5.88
C ILE A 292 -0.90 28.49 5.82
N GLU A 293 -0.32 29.47 5.14
CA GLU A 293 1.13 29.70 5.20
C GLU A 293 1.54 29.90 6.66
N SER A 294 2.41 29.02 7.17
CA SER A 294 3.00 29.23 8.49
C SER A 294 3.85 30.51 8.45
N PRO A 295 3.71 31.44 9.42
CA PRO A 295 4.58 32.62 9.46
C PRO A 295 6.03 32.16 9.60
N LYS A 296 6.90 32.73 8.77
CA LYS A 296 8.35 32.49 8.73
C LYS A 296 9.03 32.68 10.08
#